data_AF-A0A6A6P0B9-F1
#
_entry.id   AF-A0A6A6P0B9-F1
#
_cell.length_a   1.000
_cell.length_b   1.000
_cell.length_c   1.000
_cell.angle_alpha   90.00
_cell.angle_beta   90.00
_cell.angle_gamma   90.00
#
_symmetry.space_group_name_H-M   'P 1'
#
loop_
_entity.id
_entity.type
_entity.pdbx_description
1 polymer ?
#
loop_
_entity_poly.entity_id
_entity_poly.type
_entity_poly.pdbx_seq_one_letter_code
_entity_poly.pdbx_strand_id
1 'polypeptide(L)'
;MRERITYLLRDPEHDGPDPSKINVSKDSLTVTGLDAAKEHRVTFGFSELSQELWRALKQCHELRIRWVSESPYDSTPPFVARLSPGLHVFFTPRRDELADSLCPMLKKVFGQNLKCTSPTETFTTPPILSPRFSQTSLQYHSLLPSLIDLTTYIAEAVCPPADQHCRSQAAALTSASYVDIDFDAISHSVIVNAFWSAPPTSASASDENLWTETILKRSKEDTVEVGVLGNERPSEKEELSLSGFLTVLGQDDHPSTCHFIALRLSLSPSVNQAKPN
;
A
#
# COMPACT_ATOMS: atom_id res chain seq x y z
N MET A 1 -2.34 -5.04 15.94
CA MET A 1 -2.15 -4.56 14.56
C MET A 1 -3.29 -5.06 13.67
N ARG A 2 -3.62 -4.36 12.58
CA ARG A 2 -4.62 -4.82 11.60
C ARG A 2 -3.99 -5.03 10.24
N GLU A 3 -4.22 -6.19 9.66
CA GLU A 3 -3.65 -6.64 8.39
C GLU A 3 -4.78 -7.01 7.44
N ARG A 4 -4.70 -6.53 6.20
CA ARG A 4 -5.60 -6.89 5.10
C ARG A 4 -4.77 -7.28 3.91
N ILE A 5 -4.99 -8.49 3.39
CA ILE A 5 -4.35 -8.99 2.18
C ILE A 5 -5.44 -9.21 1.14
N THR A 6 -5.30 -8.59 -0.02
CA THR A 6 -6.25 -8.72 -1.13
C THR A 6 -5.52 -9.30 -2.33
N TYR A 7 -5.95 -10.47 -2.78
CA TYR A 7 -5.61 -11.01 -4.08
C TYR A 7 -6.70 -10.60 -5.07
N LEU A 8 -6.30 -9.98 -6.16
CA LEU A 8 -7.18 -9.61 -7.26
C LEU A 8 -6.82 -10.43 -8.49
N LEU A 9 -7.72 -11.34 -8.86
CA LEU A 9 -7.58 -12.26 -9.97
C LEU A 9 -7.44 -11.48 -11.29
N ARG A 10 -6.48 -11.90 -12.12
CA ARG A 10 -6.19 -11.22 -13.39
C ARG A 10 -7.23 -11.51 -14.47
N ASP A 11 -7.63 -12.77 -14.58
CA ASP A 11 -8.67 -13.22 -15.51
C ASP A 11 -9.82 -13.88 -14.73
N PRO A 12 -10.72 -13.09 -14.13
CA PRO A 12 -11.83 -13.64 -13.35
C PRO A 12 -12.87 -14.37 -14.21
N GLU A 13 -12.87 -14.23 -15.54
CA GLU A 13 -13.81 -14.94 -16.41
C GLU A 13 -13.38 -16.40 -16.64
N HIS A 14 -12.08 -16.69 -16.65
CA HIS A 14 -11.53 -18.04 -16.76
C HIS A 14 -11.12 -18.64 -15.41
N ASP A 15 -10.45 -17.84 -14.57
CA ASP A 15 -9.89 -18.20 -13.27
C ASP A 15 -10.68 -17.54 -12.13
N GLY A 16 -12.01 -17.50 -12.26
CA GLY A 16 -12.89 -16.95 -11.23
C GLY A 16 -12.60 -17.51 -9.83
N PRO A 17 -13.09 -16.86 -8.75
CA PRO A 17 -12.75 -17.23 -7.39
C PRO A 17 -13.04 -18.72 -7.12
N ASP A 18 -11.97 -19.53 -7.06
CA ASP A 18 -12.06 -20.96 -6.78
C ASP A 18 -11.74 -21.22 -5.29
N PRO A 19 -12.73 -21.64 -4.48
CA PRO A 19 -12.50 -21.91 -3.07
C PRO A 19 -11.57 -23.11 -2.86
N SER A 20 -11.36 -23.98 -3.85
CA SER A 20 -10.44 -25.13 -3.74
C SER A 20 -8.97 -24.69 -3.64
N LYS A 21 -8.65 -23.49 -4.14
CA LYS A 21 -7.32 -22.87 -4.04
C LYS A 21 -7.08 -22.17 -2.70
N ILE A 22 -8.06 -22.18 -1.79
CA ILE A 22 -8.03 -21.51 -0.49
C ILE A 22 -8.30 -22.54 0.61
N ASN A 23 -7.31 -22.77 1.49
CA ASN A 23 -7.48 -23.61 2.66
C ASN A 23 -7.45 -22.76 3.93
N VAL A 24 -8.57 -22.73 4.64
CA VAL A 24 -8.72 -21.98 5.89
C VAL A 24 -8.51 -22.93 7.07
N SER A 25 -7.62 -22.54 7.97
CA SER A 25 -7.44 -23.14 9.29
C SER A 25 -7.65 -22.06 10.34
N LYS A 26 -7.71 -22.47 11.61
CA LYS A 26 -8.06 -21.57 12.73
C LYS A 26 -7.29 -20.24 12.71
N ASP A 27 -5.97 -20.29 12.61
CA ASP A 27 -5.09 -19.12 12.69
C ASP A 27 -4.24 -18.94 11.42
N SER A 28 -4.63 -19.59 10.32
CA SER A 28 -3.88 -19.52 9.06
C SER A 28 -4.76 -19.71 7.83
N LEU A 29 -4.35 -19.13 6.71
CA LEU A 29 -4.94 -19.37 5.40
C LEU A 29 -3.85 -19.64 4.38
N THR A 30 -4.00 -20.72 3.63
CA THR A 30 -3.09 -21.08 2.55
C THR A 30 -3.76 -20.81 1.22
N VAL A 31 -3.05 -20.09 0.34
CA VAL A 31 -3.41 -19.92 -1.07
C VAL A 31 -2.48 -20.79 -1.91
N THR A 32 -3.00 -21.37 -3.01
CA THR A 32 -2.20 -22.23 -3.90
C THR A 32 -2.54 -21.96 -5.35
N GLY A 33 -1.53 -21.64 -6.16
CA GLY A 33 -1.69 -21.48 -7.61
C GLY A 33 -2.64 -20.36 -8.02
N LEU A 34 -2.63 -19.21 -7.33
CA LEU A 34 -3.47 -18.05 -7.68
C LEU A 34 -2.76 -17.12 -8.67
N ASP A 35 -3.34 -16.90 -9.85
CA ASP A 35 -2.92 -15.81 -10.75
C ASP A 35 -3.61 -14.51 -10.34
N ALA A 36 -2.91 -13.68 -9.59
CA ALA A 36 -3.47 -12.47 -9.02
C ALA A 36 -2.42 -11.38 -8.84
N ALA A 37 -2.88 -10.13 -8.90
CA ALA A 37 -2.18 -9.03 -8.24
C ALA A 37 -2.46 -9.09 -6.74
N LYS A 38 -1.50 -8.69 -5.91
CA LYS A 38 -1.62 -8.72 -4.44
C LYS A 38 -1.45 -7.32 -3.88
N GLU A 39 -2.39 -6.90 -3.04
CA GLU A 39 -2.23 -5.76 -2.14
C GLU A 39 -2.11 -6.29 -0.71
N HIS A 40 -1.12 -5.79 0.03
CA HIS A 40 -0.97 -6.04 1.44
C HIS A 40 -1.00 -4.70 2.19
N ARG A 41 -2.04 -4.52 2.99
CA ARG A 41 -2.27 -3.35 3.82
C ARG A 41 -2.08 -3.69 5.29
N VAL A 42 -1.19 -2.96 5.97
CA VAL A 42 -0.98 -3.04 7.41
C VAL A 42 -1.30 -1.69 8.04
N THR A 43 -2.11 -1.70 9.09
CA THR A 43 -2.45 -0.51 9.86
C THR A 43 -1.87 -0.61 11.26
N PHE A 44 -1.05 0.38 11.60
CA PHE A 44 -0.40 0.54 12.89
C PHE A 44 -1.05 1.69 13.66
N GLY A 45 -1.36 1.45 14.93
CA GLY A 45 -1.64 2.51 15.89
C GLY A 45 -0.35 3.14 16.44
N PHE A 46 -0.46 4.29 17.10
CA PHE A 46 0.71 5.00 17.65
C PHE A 46 1.53 4.19 18.65
N SER A 47 0.89 3.30 19.43
CA SER A 47 1.58 2.45 20.40
C SER A 47 2.45 1.37 19.75
N GLU A 48 2.25 1.10 18.47
CA GLU A 48 2.95 0.07 17.70
C GLU A 48 4.16 0.65 16.94
N LEU A 49 4.34 1.97 16.95
CA LEU A 49 5.43 2.65 16.26
C LEU A 49 6.62 2.93 17.19
N SER A 50 7.83 2.97 16.61
CA SER A 50 9.01 3.40 17.35
C SER A 50 8.88 4.86 17.80
N GLN A 51 9.47 5.18 18.96
CA GLN A 51 9.38 6.54 19.53
C GLN A 51 9.92 7.61 18.59
N GLU A 52 10.89 7.27 17.75
CA GLU A 52 11.48 8.17 16.77
C GLU A 52 10.52 8.50 15.63
N LEU A 53 9.91 7.48 15.00
CA LEU A 53 8.90 7.70 13.94
C LEU A 53 7.75 8.54 14.47
N TRP A 54 7.29 8.22 15.67
CA TRP A 54 6.25 8.98 16.35
C TRP A 54 6.60 10.46 16.53
N ARG A 55 7.85 10.79 16.89
CA ARG A 55 8.26 12.21 17.07
C ARG A 55 8.12 12.99 15.78
N ALA A 56 8.49 12.38 14.64
CA ALA A 56 8.38 13.03 13.34
C ALA A 56 6.94 13.13 12.84
N LEU A 57 6.17 12.06 12.98
CA LEU A 57 4.77 12.04 12.55
C LEU A 57 3.91 13.04 13.33
N LYS A 58 4.20 13.29 14.60
CA LYS A 58 3.49 14.30 15.41
C LYS A 58 3.55 15.73 14.86
N GLN A 59 4.60 16.04 14.11
CA GLN A 59 4.80 17.35 13.48
C GLN A 59 4.01 17.49 12.16
N CYS A 60 3.44 16.38 11.69
CA CYS A 60 2.64 16.32 10.48
C CYS A 60 1.16 16.40 10.83
N HIS A 61 0.40 17.19 10.09
CA HIS A 61 -1.05 17.02 10.01
C HIS A 61 -1.39 15.82 9.14
N GLU A 62 -0.71 15.72 7.99
CA GLU A 62 -0.83 14.63 7.04
C GLU A 62 0.54 14.33 6.44
N LEU A 63 0.86 13.05 6.27
CA LEU A 63 2.06 12.61 5.56
C LEU A 63 1.69 11.43 4.66
N ARG A 64 1.95 11.56 3.36
CA ARG A 64 1.77 10.51 2.37
C ARG A 64 3.08 10.28 1.65
N ILE A 65 3.66 9.11 1.85
CA ILE A 65 4.85 8.66 1.14
C ILE A 65 4.39 7.64 0.10
N ARG A 66 4.90 7.77 -1.11
CA ARG A 66 4.62 6.88 -2.23
C ARG A 66 5.93 6.51 -2.87
N TRP A 67 6.22 5.23 -2.98
CA TRP A 67 7.36 4.74 -3.73
C TRP A 67 6.87 3.89 -4.89
N VAL A 68 7.40 4.12 -6.08
CA VAL A 68 7.08 3.34 -7.28
C VAL A 68 8.38 2.80 -7.89
N SER A 69 8.37 1.51 -8.22
CA SER A 69 9.50 0.84 -8.88
C SER A 69 9.79 1.45 -10.26
N GLU A 70 11.06 1.40 -10.67
CA GLU A 70 11.49 1.72 -12.03
C GLU A 70 11.13 0.61 -13.03
N SER A 71 10.86 -0.59 -12.53
CA SER A 71 10.46 -1.72 -13.38
C SER A 71 9.03 -1.55 -13.86
N PRO A 72 8.75 -1.79 -15.15
CA PRO A 72 7.38 -1.76 -15.66
C PRO A 72 6.55 -2.86 -15.00
N TYR A 73 5.29 -2.55 -14.73
CA TYR A 73 4.34 -3.52 -14.18
C TYR A 73 2.94 -3.27 -14.75
N ASP A 74 2.18 -4.36 -14.81
CA ASP A 74 0.77 -4.29 -15.15
C ASP A 74 -0.06 -3.93 -13.92
N SER A 75 -1.03 -3.06 -14.14
CA SER A 75 -1.95 -2.57 -13.14
C SER A 75 -3.35 -3.04 -13.50
N THR A 76 -4.05 -3.61 -12.52
CA THR A 76 -5.42 -4.13 -12.67
C THR A 76 -6.35 -3.23 -11.86
N PRO A 77 -7.45 -2.70 -12.42
CA PRO A 77 -8.45 -1.95 -11.65
C PRO A 77 -8.91 -2.74 -10.42
N PRO A 78 -9.01 -2.11 -9.24
CA PRO A 78 -8.94 -0.67 -8.98
C PRO A 78 -7.53 -0.07 -8.78
N PHE A 79 -6.47 -0.87 -8.85
CA PHE A 79 -5.09 -0.47 -8.55
C PHE A 79 -4.41 0.31 -9.69
N VAL A 80 -5.03 1.41 -10.14
CA VAL A 80 -4.62 2.16 -11.34
C VAL A 80 -3.86 3.46 -11.07
N ALA A 81 -3.54 3.76 -9.81
CA ALA A 81 -2.75 4.94 -9.48
C ALA A 81 -1.34 4.82 -10.08
N ARG A 82 -0.95 5.82 -10.89
CA ARG A 82 0.38 5.87 -11.51
C ARG A 82 1.09 7.14 -11.05
N LEU A 83 2.30 6.96 -10.54
CA LEU A 83 3.27 8.02 -10.30
C LEU A 83 4.54 7.70 -11.10
N SER A 84 5.40 8.71 -11.31
CA SER A 84 6.73 8.45 -11.87
C SER A 84 7.54 7.58 -10.90
N PRO A 85 8.48 6.75 -11.39
CA PRO A 85 9.35 5.97 -10.54
C PRO A 85 10.12 6.81 -9.51
N GLY A 86 10.39 6.23 -8.35
CA GLY A 86 11.07 6.88 -7.23
C GLY A 86 10.17 7.15 -6.04
N LEU A 87 10.68 7.98 -5.12
CA LEU A 87 10.05 8.36 -3.86
C LEU A 87 9.35 9.71 -4.00
N HIS A 88 8.07 9.75 -3.68
CA HIS A 88 7.25 10.94 -3.56
C HIS A 88 6.79 11.10 -2.12
N VAL A 89 6.90 12.31 -1.59
CA VAL A 89 6.45 12.63 -0.23
C VAL A 89 5.57 13.85 -0.31
N PHE A 90 4.31 13.68 0.07
CA PHE A 90 3.34 14.75 0.26
C PHE A 90 3.16 14.97 1.76
N PHE A 91 3.27 16.21 2.18
CA PHE A 91 3.36 16.54 3.59
C PHE A 91 2.58 17.82 3.88
N THR A 92 1.71 17.77 4.88
CA THR A 92 1.05 18.97 5.41
C THR A 92 1.55 19.18 6.84
N PRO A 93 2.24 20.30 7.13
CA PRO A 93 2.71 20.59 8.48
C PRO A 93 1.54 20.82 9.43
N ARG A 94 1.74 20.44 10.70
CA ARG A 94 0.87 20.91 11.77
C ARG A 94 1.18 22.39 12.02
N ARG A 95 0.15 23.21 12.23
CA ARG A 95 0.33 24.67 12.45
C ARG A 95 1.38 24.90 13.54
N ASP A 96 2.29 25.84 13.27
CA ASP A 96 3.37 26.29 14.15
C ASP A 96 4.57 25.33 14.34
N GLU A 97 4.63 24.21 13.62
CA GLU A 97 5.78 23.29 13.66
C GLU A 97 6.59 23.29 12.35
N LEU A 98 7.91 23.49 12.44
CA LEU A 98 8.83 23.47 11.29
C LEU A 98 9.06 22.06 10.70
N ALA A 99 8.53 21.03 11.36
CA ALA A 99 8.69 19.61 11.01
C ALA A 99 10.15 19.19 10.74
N ASP A 100 11.10 19.76 11.49
CA ASP A 100 12.55 19.58 11.28
C ASP A 100 13.00 18.12 11.37
N SER A 101 12.21 17.25 12.03
CA SER A 101 12.54 15.82 12.15
C SER A 101 12.08 14.96 10.97
N LEU A 102 11.32 15.53 10.02
CA LEU A 102 10.84 14.81 8.83
C LEU A 102 12.00 14.37 7.92
N CYS A 103 12.88 15.28 7.50
CA CYS A 103 14.01 14.92 6.63
C CYS A 103 15.00 13.92 7.28
N PRO A 104 15.41 14.10 8.55
CA PRO A 104 16.20 13.10 9.27
C PRO A 104 15.53 11.72 9.31
N MET A 105 14.22 11.66 9.58
CA MET A 105 13.47 10.40 9.54
C MET A 105 13.49 9.79 8.13
N LEU A 106 13.20 10.57 7.09
CA LEU A 106 13.18 10.07 5.70
C LEU A 106 14.54 9.48 5.32
N LYS A 107 15.64 10.18 5.64
CA LYS A 107 17.01 9.68 5.40
C LYS A 107 17.33 8.40 6.17
N LYS A 108 16.79 8.26 7.39
CA LYS A 108 17.00 7.04 8.17
C LYS A 108 16.23 5.86 7.59
N VAL A 109 15.00 6.08 7.14
CA VAL A 109 14.11 5.03 6.66
C VAL A 109 14.42 4.64 5.21
N PHE A 110 14.72 5.60 4.34
CA PHE A 110 14.87 5.39 2.89
C PHE A 110 16.30 5.62 2.37
N GLY A 111 17.26 5.86 3.27
CA GLY A 111 18.67 5.97 2.93
C GLY A 111 19.24 7.38 3.06
N GLN A 112 20.49 7.46 3.52
CA GLN A 112 21.19 8.72 3.80
C GLN A 112 21.46 9.56 2.54
N ASN A 113 21.40 8.94 1.37
CA ASN A 113 21.65 9.58 0.07
C ASN A 113 20.49 10.50 -0.37
N LEU A 114 19.33 10.46 0.31
CA LEU A 114 18.23 11.37 0.01
C LEU A 114 18.66 12.83 0.21
N LYS A 115 18.44 13.65 -0.82
CA LYS A 115 18.71 15.10 -0.80
C LYS A 115 17.61 15.86 -0.06
N CYS A 116 17.32 15.48 1.18
CA CYS A 116 16.34 16.11 2.07
C CYS A 116 17.08 16.82 3.20
N THR A 117 17.15 18.16 3.16
CA THR A 117 17.80 18.95 4.22
C THR A 117 16.78 19.35 5.28
N SER A 118 15.74 20.07 4.88
CA SER A 118 14.59 20.44 5.71
C SER A 118 13.34 20.56 4.84
N PRO A 119 12.12 20.49 5.43
CA PRO A 119 10.89 20.75 4.69
C PRO A 119 10.88 22.12 4.02
N THR A 120 11.43 23.14 4.69
CA THR A 120 11.43 24.53 4.19
C THR A 120 12.38 24.77 3.02
N GLU A 121 13.50 24.05 2.95
CA GLU A 121 14.49 24.22 1.88
C GLU A 121 14.25 23.28 0.71
N THR A 122 13.81 22.05 0.98
CA THR A 122 13.77 20.98 -0.02
C THR A 122 12.39 20.81 -0.65
N PHE A 123 11.30 21.00 0.10
CA PHE A 123 9.97 20.71 -0.43
C PHE A 123 9.46 21.88 -1.26
N THR A 124 8.71 21.55 -2.30
CA THR A 124 8.07 22.55 -3.16
C THR A 124 6.60 22.70 -2.79
N THR A 125 6.06 23.89 -2.96
CA THR A 125 4.62 24.13 -2.84
C THR A 125 3.99 23.95 -4.21
N PRO A 126 3.01 23.03 -4.37
CA PRO A 126 2.25 22.91 -5.61
C PRO A 126 1.45 24.21 -5.84
N PRO A 127 1.16 24.56 -7.11
CA PRO A 127 0.42 25.78 -7.42
C PRO A 127 -0.96 25.78 -6.73
N ILE A 128 -1.21 26.80 -5.91
CA ILE A 128 -2.49 26.98 -5.22
C ILE A 128 -3.53 27.45 -6.25
N LEU A 129 -4.32 26.51 -6.77
CA LEU A 129 -5.38 26.80 -7.75
C LEU A 129 -6.57 27.54 -7.10
N SER A 130 -6.77 27.39 -5.78
CA SER A 130 -7.80 28.13 -5.03
C SER A 130 -7.37 28.35 -3.58
N PRO A 131 -7.07 29.60 -3.17
CA PRO A 131 -6.58 29.92 -1.83
C PRO A 131 -7.62 29.72 -0.71
N ARG A 132 -8.91 29.53 -1.05
CA ARG A 132 -9.99 29.36 -0.05
C ARG A 132 -10.10 27.95 0.53
N PHE A 133 -9.48 26.95 -0.09
CA PHE A 133 -9.58 25.53 0.33
C PHE A 133 -8.23 24.81 0.39
N SER A 134 -7.12 25.51 0.14
CA SER A 134 -5.79 24.90 0.13
C SER A 134 -5.21 24.93 1.54
N GLN A 135 -5.16 23.78 2.21
CA GLN A 135 -4.06 23.55 3.14
C GLN A 135 -2.76 23.54 2.32
N THR A 136 -1.67 24.09 2.85
CA THR A 136 -0.37 24.06 2.18
C THR A 136 0.19 22.65 2.26
N SER A 137 -0.13 21.81 1.27
CA SER A 137 0.54 20.55 1.06
C SER A 137 1.86 20.81 0.35
N LEU A 138 2.95 20.28 0.89
CA LEU A 138 4.30 20.38 0.36
C LEU A 138 4.66 19.05 -0.30
N GLN A 139 5.41 19.10 -1.39
CA GLN A 139 5.82 17.91 -2.14
C GLN A 139 7.34 17.83 -2.29
N TYR A 140 7.87 16.62 -2.10
CA TYR A 140 9.26 16.25 -2.35
C TYR A 140 9.31 15.01 -3.23
N HIS A 141 10.21 15.02 -4.21
CA HIS A 141 10.44 13.89 -5.11
C HIS A 141 11.93 13.57 -5.16
N SER A 142 12.27 12.28 -5.11
CA SER A 142 13.64 11.81 -5.27
C SER A 142 13.67 10.49 -6.03
N LEU A 143 14.70 10.31 -6.87
CA LEU A 143 14.96 9.01 -7.46
C LEU A 143 15.42 8.06 -6.35
N LEU A 144 14.70 6.96 -6.19
CA LEU A 144 15.00 5.91 -5.23
C LEU A 144 14.79 4.56 -5.94
N PRO A 145 15.84 3.99 -6.57
CA PRO A 145 15.68 2.79 -7.40
C PRO A 145 15.29 1.52 -6.63
N SER A 146 15.53 1.48 -5.31
CA SER A 146 15.33 0.29 -4.48
C SER A 146 14.86 0.66 -3.07
N LEU A 147 14.07 -0.22 -2.48
CA LEU A 147 13.62 -0.14 -1.08
C LEU A 147 14.56 -0.86 -0.10
N ILE A 148 15.79 -1.21 -0.49
CA ILE A 148 16.71 -1.95 0.37
C ILE A 148 16.90 -1.30 1.76
N ASP A 149 17.05 0.03 1.81
CA ASP A 149 17.20 0.79 3.06
C ASP A 149 15.94 0.70 3.93
N LEU A 150 14.74 0.79 3.32
CA LEU A 150 13.47 0.62 4.03
C LEU A 150 13.34 -0.78 4.62
N THR A 151 13.63 -1.81 3.82
CA THR A 151 13.51 -3.21 4.26
C THR A 151 14.50 -3.54 5.38
N THR A 152 15.71 -2.96 5.31
CA THR A 152 16.74 -3.07 6.35
C THR A 152 16.27 -2.36 7.62
N TYR A 153 15.76 -1.13 7.51
CA TYR A 153 15.21 -0.39 8.64
C TYR A 153 14.08 -1.18 9.34
N ILE A 154 13.14 -1.75 8.59
CA ILE A 154 12.05 -2.56 9.17
C ILE A 154 12.62 -3.79 9.88
N ALA A 155 13.54 -4.52 9.23
CA ALA A 155 14.13 -5.73 9.80
C ALA A 155 14.93 -5.47 11.09
N GLU A 156 15.55 -4.30 11.22
CA GLU A 156 16.40 -3.95 12.36
C GLU A 156 15.65 -3.20 13.47
N ALA A 157 14.79 -2.26 13.11
CA ALA A 157 14.15 -1.34 14.05
C ALA A 157 12.71 -1.72 14.42
N VAL A 158 12.05 -2.55 13.61
CA VAL A 158 10.63 -2.93 13.82
C VAL A 158 10.49 -4.41 14.15
N CYS A 159 11.17 -5.29 13.43
CA CYS A 159 11.05 -6.74 13.65
C CYS A 159 11.80 -7.21 14.92
N PRO A 160 11.15 -7.99 15.80
CA PRO A 160 11.84 -8.65 16.90
C PRO A 160 13.03 -9.50 16.40
N PRO A 161 14.14 -9.61 17.15
CA PRO A 161 15.34 -10.33 16.70
C PRO A 161 15.09 -11.76 16.21
N ALA A 162 14.21 -12.50 16.89
CA ALA A 162 13.89 -13.90 16.58
C ALA A 162 12.73 -14.08 15.57
N ASP A 163 12.10 -13.00 15.12
CA ASP A 163 10.95 -13.08 14.21
C ASP A 163 11.41 -13.12 12.75
N GLN A 164 11.72 -14.35 12.29
CA GLN A 164 12.10 -14.60 10.90
C GLN A 164 10.98 -14.24 9.92
N HIS A 165 9.72 -14.38 10.33
CA HIS A 165 8.57 -14.10 9.48
C HIS A 165 8.46 -12.60 9.21
N CYS A 166 8.53 -11.75 10.25
CA CYS A 166 8.57 -10.30 10.10
C CYS A 166 9.71 -9.86 9.16
N ARG A 167 10.91 -10.41 9.33
CA ARG A 167 12.06 -10.11 8.46
C ARG A 167 11.81 -10.54 7.00
N SER A 168 11.18 -11.70 6.78
CA SER A 168 10.84 -12.16 5.44
C SER A 168 9.77 -11.29 4.76
N GLN A 169 8.76 -10.84 5.52
CA GLN A 169 7.75 -9.89 5.02
C GLN A 169 8.38 -8.54 4.69
N ALA A 170 9.28 -8.05 5.53
CA ALA A 170 10.04 -6.82 5.26
C ALA A 170 10.87 -6.96 3.98
N ALA A 171 11.59 -8.06 3.80
CA ALA A 171 12.39 -8.32 2.61
C ALA A 171 11.53 -8.41 1.33
N ALA A 172 10.31 -8.95 1.42
CA ALA A 172 9.40 -9.07 0.28
C ALA A 172 9.05 -7.70 -0.35
N LEU A 173 9.10 -6.61 0.41
CA LEU A 173 8.86 -5.25 -0.09
C LEU A 173 9.85 -4.83 -1.18
N THR A 174 11.05 -5.42 -1.24
CA THR A 174 12.03 -5.13 -2.31
C THR A 174 11.51 -5.48 -3.71
N SER A 175 10.57 -6.42 -3.80
CA SER A 175 9.95 -6.87 -5.06
C SER A 175 8.61 -6.20 -5.36
N ALA A 176 8.15 -5.29 -4.49
CA ALA A 176 6.89 -4.59 -4.68
C ALA A 176 6.95 -3.71 -5.93
N SER A 177 5.82 -3.57 -6.61
CA SER A 177 5.65 -2.64 -7.72
C SER A 177 5.47 -1.21 -7.21
N TYR A 178 4.75 -1.02 -6.09
CA TYR A 178 4.73 0.22 -5.34
C TYR A 178 4.50 -0.01 -3.83
N VAL A 179 4.88 0.98 -3.02
CA VAL A 179 4.65 1.01 -1.57
C VAL A 179 4.16 2.40 -1.17
N ASP A 180 3.03 2.43 -0.47
CA ASP A 180 2.37 3.63 0.00
C ASP A 180 2.35 3.64 1.52
N ILE A 181 2.74 4.76 2.13
CA ILE A 181 2.66 4.96 3.58
C ILE A 181 1.84 6.21 3.83
N ASP A 182 0.74 6.07 4.54
CA ASP A 182 -0.16 7.15 4.89
C ASP A 182 -0.23 7.36 6.38
N PHE A 183 -0.21 8.61 6.77
CA PHE A 183 -0.44 9.06 8.12
C PHE A 183 -1.35 10.28 8.12
N ASP A 184 -2.29 10.28 9.04
CA ASP A 184 -3.14 11.42 9.33
C ASP A 184 -3.30 11.62 10.84
N ALA A 185 -3.23 12.88 11.26
CA ALA A 185 -3.27 13.29 12.66
C ALA A 185 -4.66 13.14 13.30
N ILE A 186 -5.73 12.92 12.54
CA ILE A 186 -7.08 12.66 13.09
C ILE A 186 -7.20 11.20 13.49
N SER A 187 -6.80 10.29 12.59
CA SER A 187 -6.90 8.84 12.83
C SER A 187 -5.84 8.32 13.81
N HIS A 188 -4.74 9.05 13.99
CA HIS A 188 -3.56 8.59 14.74
C HIS A 188 -3.12 7.18 14.30
N SER A 189 -3.14 6.92 13.00
CA SER A 189 -2.76 5.64 12.42
C SER A 189 -1.79 5.82 11.27
N VAL A 190 -0.86 4.88 11.15
CA VAL A 190 0.00 4.72 9.98
C VAL A 190 -0.51 3.53 9.18
N ILE A 191 -0.80 3.74 7.91
CA ILE A 191 -1.23 2.70 6.99
C ILE A 191 -0.09 2.48 6.00
N VAL A 192 0.40 1.25 5.90
CA VAL A 192 1.37 0.84 4.89
C VAL A 192 0.65 -0.08 3.92
N ASN A 193 0.62 0.29 2.63
CA ASN A 193 0.13 -0.56 1.56
C ASN A 193 1.31 -0.94 0.67
N ALA A 194 1.46 -2.22 0.38
CA ALA A 194 2.41 -2.71 -0.60
C ALA A 194 1.67 -3.48 -1.68
N PHE A 195 2.02 -3.22 -2.93
CA PHE A 195 1.38 -3.84 -4.07
C PHE A 195 2.39 -4.59 -4.93
N TRP A 196 2.02 -5.82 -5.28
CA TRP A 196 2.72 -6.66 -6.23
C TRP A 196 1.81 -6.93 -7.39
N SER A 197 2.22 -6.52 -8.58
CA SER A 197 1.53 -6.95 -9.80
C SER A 197 1.62 -8.46 -9.95
N ALA A 198 2.77 -9.08 -9.69
CA ALA A 198 3.00 -10.52 -9.78
C ALA A 198 3.82 -11.04 -8.58
N PRO A 199 3.79 -12.36 -8.30
CA PRO A 199 4.62 -12.96 -7.26
C PRO A 199 6.12 -12.66 -7.46
N PRO A 200 6.91 -12.55 -6.37
CA PRO A 200 8.36 -12.42 -6.47
C PRO A 200 8.96 -13.61 -7.18
N THR A 201 9.87 -13.36 -8.13
CA THR A 201 10.52 -14.39 -8.94
C THR A 201 11.59 -15.12 -8.13
N SER A 202 11.19 -15.95 -7.16
CA SER A 202 12.13 -16.75 -6.37
C SER A 202 11.84 -18.24 -6.48
N ALA A 203 12.66 -18.90 -7.31
CA ALA A 203 13.23 -20.24 -7.09
C ALA A 203 12.32 -21.49 -7.16
N SER A 204 11.54 -21.64 -8.22
CA SER A 204 11.44 -22.92 -8.93
C SER A 204 10.87 -22.68 -10.32
N ALA A 205 11.66 -22.99 -11.35
CA ALA A 205 11.35 -22.82 -12.77
C ALA A 205 10.26 -23.77 -13.29
N SER A 206 9.31 -24.20 -12.43
CA SER A 206 8.31 -25.21 -12.73
C SER A 206 6.88 -24.76 -12.52
N ASP A 207 6.62 -23.64 -11.84
CA ASP A 207 5.26 -23.12 -11.68
C ASP A 207 5.22 -21.70 -12.23
N GLU A 208 4.22 -21.45 -13.08
CA GLU A 208 3.85 -20.17 -13.66
C GLU A 208 3.74 -19.08 -12.56
N ASN A 209 3.76 -17.80 -12.91
CA ASN A 209 3.73 -16.63 -11.99
C ASN A 209 2.49 -16.60 -11.05
N LEU A 210 2.38 -17.57 -10.14
CA LEU A 210 1.22 -17.84 -9.31
C LEU A 210 1.58 -17.76 -7.82
N TRP A 211 0.66 -17.24 -7.01
CA TRP A 211 0.84 -17.17 -5.56
C TRP A 211 0.59 -18.54 -4.92
N THR A 212 1.59 -19.02 -4.20
CA THR A 212 1.47 -20.14 -3.26
C THR A 212 2.13 -19.74 -1.95
N GLU A 213 1.32 -19.42 -0.94
CA GLU A 213 1.82 -18.96 0.37
C GLU A 213 0.84 -19.28 1.49
N THR A 214 1.35 -19.26 2.72
CA THR A 214 0.54 -19.41 3.93
C THR A 214 0.61 -18.13 4.75
N ILE A 215 -0.56 -17.55 5.00
CA ILE A 215 -0.77 -16.37 5.81
C ILE A 215 -1.10 -16.82 7.22
N LEU A 216 -0.45 -16.21 8.20
CA LEU A 216 -0.56 -16.58 9.61
C LEU A 216 -1.08 -15.41 10.45
N LYS A 217 -1.98 -15.70 11.38
CA LYS A 217 -2.34 -14.79 12.46
C LYS A 217 -1.30 -14.87 13.58
N ARG A 218 -0.64 -13.74 13.87
CA ARG A 218 0.50 -13.68 14.80
C ARG A 218 0.09 -13.65 16.27
N SER A 219 -0.84 -12.76 16.62
CA SER A 219 -1.40 -12.65 17.97
C SER A 219 -2.90 -12.83 17.98
N LYS A 220 -3.48 -13.15 19.14
CA LYS A 220 -4.93 -13.26 19.31
C LYS A 220 -5.63 -11.92 19.08
N GLU A 221 -4.96 -10.84 19.42
CA GLU A 221 -5.41 -9.45 19.32
C GLU A 221 -5.26 -8.89 17.90
N ASP A 222 -4.46 -9.54 17.04
CA ASP A 222 -4.31 -9.13 15.66
C ASP A 222 -5.55 -9.52 14.85
N THR A 223 -5.87 -8.68 13.87
CA THR A 223 -6.92 -8.98 12.88
C THR A 223 -6.26 -9.12 11.53
N VAL A 224 -6.39 -10.28 10.92
CA VAL A 224 -5.90 -10.57 9.57
C VAL A 224 -7.10 -10.91 8.71
N GLU A 225 -7.40 -10.05 7.74
CA GLU A 225 -8.45 -10.23 6.75
C GLU A 225 -7.81 -10.58 5.42
N VAL A 226 -8.25 -11.66 4.79
CA VAL A 226 -7.75 -12.10 3.48
C VAL A 226 -8.92 -12.12 2.51
N GLY A 227 -8.78 -11.37 1.41
CA GLY A 227 -9.73 -11.34 0.31
C GLY A 227 -9.13 -11.97 -0.95
N VAL A 228 -9.90 -12.81 -1.64
CA VAL A 228 -9.60 -13.28 -2.99
C VAL A 228 -10.75 -12.84 -3.88
N LEU A 229 -10.51 -11.82 -4.70
CA LEU A 229 -11.52 -11.09 -5.44
C LEU A 229 -11.25 -11.15 -6.94
N GLY A 230 -12.31 -11.13 -7.75
CA GLY A 230 -12.26 -10.96 -9.20
C GLY A 230 -13.09 -9.76 -9.62
N ASN A 231 -12.68 -9.10 -10.70
CA ASN A 231 -13.51 -8.08 -11.36
C ASN A 231 -14.74 -8.75 -11.97
N GLU A 232 -15.91 -8.22 -11.67
CA GLU A 232 -17.16 -8.59 -12.31
C GLU A 232 -17.54 -7.56 -13.37
N ARG A 233 -18.34 -8.01 -14.34
CA ARG A 233 -18.95 -7.09 -15.31
C ARG A 233 -19.91 -6.16 -14.55
N PRO A 234 -19.65 -4.85 -14.51
CA PRO A 234 -20.50 -3.93 -13.78
C PRO A 234 -21.85 -3.75 -14.48
N SER A 235 -22.90 -3.49 -13.70
CA SER A 235 -24.23 -3.14 -14.22
C SER A 235 -24.24 -1.80 -14.94
N GLU A 236 -23.56 -0.80 -14.37
CA GLU A 236 -23.43 0.55 -14.94
C GLU A 236 -22.00 0.83 -15.40
N LYS A 237 -21.82 1.76 -16.35
CA LYS A 237 -20.49 2.06 -16.93
C LYS A 237 -19.56 2.75 -15.92
N GLU A 238 -20.14 3.48 -14.99
CA GLU A 238 -19.47 4.20 -13.92
C GLU A 238 -19.23 3.32 -12.69
N GLU A 239 -19.57 2.03 -12.73
CA GLU A 239 -19.37 1.12 -11.60
C GLU A 239 -18.10 0.28 -11.77
N LEU A 240 -17.51 -0.07 -10.64
CA LEU A 240 -16.52 -1.13 -10.49
C LEU A 240 -17.14 -2.16 -9.55
N SER A 241 -17.35 -3.37 -10.07
CA SER A 241 -17.92 -4.49 -9.32
C SER A 241 -16.83 -5.53 -9.08
N LEU A 242 -16.70 -5.97 -7.83
CA LEU A 242 -15.79 -7.02 -7.41
C LEU A 242 -16.59 -8.09 -6.67
N SER A 243 -16.30 -9.36 -6.92
CA SER A 243 -16.82 -10.45 -6.10
C SER A 243 -15.74 -11.46 -5.76
N GLY A 244 -16.01 -12.29 -4.76
CA GLY A 244 -15.14 -13.39 -4.41
C GLY A 244 -15.31 -13.78 -2.96
N PHE A 245 -14.20 -14.07 -2.29
CA PHE A 245 -14.21 -14.56 -0.92
C PHE A 245 -13.47 -13.62 0.02
N LEU A 246 -13.97 -13.54 1.24
CA LEU A 246 -13.34 -12.88 2.37
C LEU A 246 -13.20 -13.88 3.51
N THR A 247 -12.09 -13.81 4.24
CA THR A 247 -11.85 -14.64 5.43
C THR A 247 -11.12 -13.84 6.49
N VAL A 248 -11.63 -13.84 7.71
CA VAL A 248 -11.01 -13.23 8.87
C VAL A 248 -10.41 -14.33 9.76
N LEU A 249 -9.07 -14.35 9.87
CA LEU A 249 -8.37 -15.41 10.60
C LEU A 249 -8.70 -15.39 12.10
N GLY A 250 -8.97 -16.57 12.64
CA GLY A 250 -9.39 -16.79 14.03
C GLY A 250 -10.86 -16.48 14.30
N GLN A 251 -11.62 -16.05 13.29
CA GLN A 251 -13.07 -15.81 13.38
C GLN A 251 -13.84 -16.74 12.45
N ASP A 252 -13.40 -16.82 11.18
CA ASP A 252 -14.05 -17.64 10.16
C ASP A 252 -13.38 -19.01 10.05
N ASP A 253 -14.17 -20.05 9.81
CA ASP A 253 -13.72 -21.43 9.55
C ASP A 253 -13.78 -21.80 8.06
N HIS A 254 -14.37 -20.95 7.22
CA HIS A 254 -14.44 -21.10 5.77
C HIS A 254 -14.49 -19.74 5.05
N PRO A 255 -14.15 -19.67 3.75
CA PRO A 255 -14.27 -18.44 2.98
C PRO A 255 -15.73 -17.99 2.81
N SER A 256 -16.02 -16.75 3.18
CA SER A 256 -17.34 -16.14 3.03
C SER A 256 -17.45 -15.41 1.69
N THR A 257 -18.50 -15.69 0.92
CA THR A 257 -18.75 -14.98 -0.34
C THR A 257 -19.08 -13.51 -0.10
N CYS A 258 -18.49 -12.63 -0.90
CA CYS A 258 -18.72 -11.18 -0.83
C CYS A 258 -18.88 -10.59 -2.25
N HIS A 259 -19.59 -9.47 -2.30
CA HIS A 259 -19.77 -8.66 -3.51
C HIS A 259 -19.66 -7.18 -3.12
N PHE A 260 -18.82 -6.44 -3.84
CA PHE A 260 -18.52 -5.04 -3.62
C PHE A 260 -18.82 -4.25 -4.88
N ILE A 261 -19.52 -3.13 -4.73
CA ILE A 261 -19.77 -2.15 -5.78
C ILE A 261 -19.18 -0.82 -5.36
N ALA A 262 -18.35 -0.24 -6.21
CA ALA A 262 -17.79 1.10 -6.03
C ALA A 262 -18.06 1.95 -7.27
N LEU A 263 -18.42 3.22 -7.07
CA LEU A 263 -18.53 4.17 -8.17
C LEU A 263 -17.13 4.62 -8.62
N ARG A 264 -16.83 4.42 -9.89
CA ARG A 264 -15.67 4.95 -10.58
C ARG A 264 -15.86 6.46 -10.75
N LEU A 265 -15.11 7.25 -9.98
CA LEU A 265 -15.05 8.70 -10.16
C LEU A 265 -14.50 9.02 -11.55
N SER A 266 -15.37 9.39 -12.49
CA SER A 266 -14.98 9.93 -13.77
C SER A 266 -14.67 11.42 -13.61
N LEU A 267 -13.39 11.78 -13.67
CA LEU A 267 -13.00 13.17 -13.91
C LEU A 267 -13.35 13.48 -15.37
N SER A 268 -14.56 13.97 -15.61
CA SER A 268 -14.96 14.45 -16.92
C SER A 268 -14.16 15.73 -17.23
N PRO A 269 -13.36 15.79 -18.31
CA PRO A 269 -12.79 17.06 -18.76
C PRO A 269 -13.94 17.95 -19.22
N SER A 270 -14.14 19.08 -18.55
CA SER A 270 -15.05 20.12 -19.03
C SER A 270 -14.44 20.74 -20.29
N VAL A 271 -14.71 20.14 -21.45
CA VAL A 271 -14.36 20.74 -22.74
C VAL A 271 -15.35 21.88 -22.97
N ASN A 272 -14.93 23.09 -22.61
CA ASN A 272 -15.55 24.31 -23.12
C ASN A 272 -15.40 24.29 -24.64
N GLN A 273 -16.48 23.97 -25.35
CA GLN A 273 -16.57 24.16 -26.79
C GLN A 273 -16.50 25.65 -27.11
N ALA A 274 -15.30 26.16 -27.39
CA ALA A 274 -15.14 27.42 -28.09
C ALA A 274 -15.61 27.21 -29.54
N LYS A 275 -16.73 27.83 -29.90
CA LYS A 275 -17.17 27.92 -31.30
C LYS A 275 -16.17 28.78 -32.09
N PRO A 276 -15.70 28.34 -33.27
CA PRO A 276 -14.96 29.21 -34.17
C PRO A 276 -15.93 30.20 -34.84
N ASN A 277 -15.51 31.47 -34.91
CA ASN A 277 -16.07 32.50 -35.80
C ASN A 277 -15.46 32.37 -37.19
#